data_AF-A0A8S2FZU4-F1
#
_entry.id   AF-A0A8S2FZU4-F1
#
_cell.length_a   1.000
_cell.length_b   1.000
_cell.length_c   1.000
_cell.angle_alpha   90.00
_cell.angle_beta   90.00
_cell.angle_gamma   90.00
#
_symmetry.space_group_name_H-M   'P 1'
#
loop_
_entity.id
_entity.type
_entity.pdbx_description
1 polymer ?
#
loop_
_entity_poly.entity_id
_entity_poly.type
_entity_poly.pdbx_seq_one_letter_code
_entity_poly.pdbx_strand_id
1 'polypeptide(L)'
;MPLLSSSSKSLKPCSSKHLPVIFAWSILLSTSFTYGIIILPEITRILNMMIFIPISHCLLFIFLCSNFLLATFLDPGVYEQSLKNEYTHIIRSADKDDSHPYSLPLKSVHINGSQINMKYCTTCKFFRPPRCSHCSICECCIDVSQ
;
A
#
# COMPACT_ATOMS: atom_id res chain seq x y z
N MET A 1 -4.59 -29.50 -5.33
CA MET A 1 -4.77 -28.05 -5.17
C MET A 1 -5.26 -27.80 -3.75
N PRO A 2 -4.40 -27.46 -2.78
CA PRO A 2 -4.85 -27.10 -1.45
C PRO A 2 -5.39 -25.67 -1.48
N LEU A 3 -6.59 -25.51 -0.92
CA LEU A 3 -7.30 -24.27 -0.75
C LEU A 3 -6.52 -23.37 0.22
N LEU A 4 -6.09 -22.19 -0.25
CA LEU A 4 -5.55 -21.14 0.60
C LEU A 4 -6.68 -20.65 1.52
N SER A 5 -6.63 -21.11 2.77
CA SER A 5 -7.39 -20.57 3.88
C SER A 5 -6.97 -19.12 4.10
N SER A 6 -7.78 -18.18 3.60
CA SER A 6 -7.59 -16.75 3.83
C SER A 6 -7.87 -16.47 5.31
N SER A 7 -6.85 -16.58 6.15
CA SER A 7 -6.91 -16.09 7.52
C SER A 7 -6.75 -14.57 7.47
N SER A 8 -7.87 -13.90 7.19
CA SER A 8 -8.00 -12.44 7.25
C SER A 8 -7.86 -11.99 8.70
N LYS A 9 -6.61 -11.80 9.14
CA LYS A 9 -6.38 -10.97 10.32
C LYS A 9 -6.87 -9.58 9.96
N SER A 10 -7.99 -9.18 10.56
CA SER A 10 -8.53 -7.83 10.50
C SER A 10 -7.39 -6.83 10.67
N LEU A 11 -7.02 -6.20 9.56
CA LEU A 11 -6.11 -5.07 9.56
C LEU A 11 -6.74 -4.06 10.49
N LYS A 12 -6.05 -3.75 11.59
CA LYS A 12 -6.53 -2.69 12.48
C LYS A 12 -6.56 -1.42 11.63
N PRO A 13 -7.75 -0.83 11.36
CA PRO A 13 -7.78 0.46 10.70
C PRO A 13 -7.01 1.41 11.61
N CYS A 14 -6.00 2.08 11.04
CA CYS A 14 -5.15 2.98 11.80
C CYS A 14 -5.95 4.26 12.11
N SER A 15 -6.78 4.17 13.15
CA SER A 15 -7.84 5.13 13.49
C SER A 15 -7.33 6.54 13.78
N SER A 16 -6.04 6.72 14.11
CA SER A 16 -5.48 8.04 14.44
C SER A 16 -5.02 8.87 13.23
N LYS A 17 -5.21 8.39 11.99
CA LYS A 17 -4.59 8.99 10.78
C LYS A 17 -5.57 9.50 9.72
N HIS A 18 -6.83 9.72 10.09
CA HIS A 18 -7.79 10.33 9.17
C HIS A 18 -7.57 11.84 8.98
N LEU A 19 -6.76 12.50 9.82
CA LEU A 19 -6.46 13.93 9.72
C LEU A 19 -5.89 14.35 8.34
N PRO A 20 -4.83 13.73 7.79
CA PRO A 20 -4.34 14.06 6.45
C PRO A 20 -5.37 13.77 5.34
N VAL A 21 -6.18 12.72 5.51
CA VAL A 21 -7.22 12.34 4.54
C VAL A 21 -8.33 13.39 4.50
N ILE A 22 -8.83 13.80 5.67
CA ILE A 22 -9.86 14.83 5.81
C ILE A 22 -9.36 16.18 5.28
N PHE A 23 -8.10 16.52 5.57
CA PHE A 23 -7.48 17.75 5.06
C PHE A 23 -7.32 17.75 3.54
N ALA A 24 -6.92 16.61 2.95
CA ALA A 24 -6.83 16.48 1.49
C ALA A 24 -8.22 16.56 0.83
N TRP A 25 -9.24 15.93 1.42
CA TRP A 25 -10.63 16.06 0.96
C TRP A 25 -11.12 17.51 1.03
N SER A 26 -10.83 18.23 2.13
CA SER A 26 -11.29 19.62 2.27
C SER A 26 -10.66 20.54 1.22
N ILE A 27 -9.36 20.39 0.95
CA ILE A 27 -8.67 21.14 -0.12
C ILE A 27 -9.26 20.81 -1.48
N LEU A 28 -9.47 19.53 -1.79
CA LEU A 28 -10.01 19.08 -3.06
C LEU A 28 -11.40 19.67 -3.30
N LEU A 29 -12.32 19.51 -2.33
CA LEU A 29 -13.68 20.02 -2.44
C LEU A 29 -13.72 21.54 -2.51
N SER A 30 -12.95 22.23 -1.66
CA SER A 30 -12.90 23.69 -1.63
C SER A 30 -12.38 24.27 -2.94
N THR A 31 -11.33 23.68 -3.51
CA THR A 31 -10.72 24.17 -4.76
C THR A 31 -11.65 23.95 -5.94
N SER A 32 -12.26 22.77 -6.06
CA SER A 32 -13.23 22.47 -7.12
C SER A 32 -14.48 23.36 -7.03
N PHE A 33 -15.00 23.59 -5.81
CA PHE A 33 -16.15 24.46 -5.59
C PHE A 33 -15.86 25.92 -5.96
N THR A 34 -14.70 26.44 -5.53
CA THR A 34 -14.29 27.81 -5.84
C THR A 34 -14.12 28.02 -7.34
N TYR A 35 -13.48 27.06 -8.03
CA TYR A 35 -13.36 27.06 -9.49
C TYR A 35 -14.73 27.03 -10.18
N GLY A 36 -15.67 26.22 -9.66
CA GLY A 36 -17.02 26.09 -10.19
C GLY A 36 -17.89 27.33 -10.08
N ILE A 37 -17.79 28.07 -8.98
CA ILE A 37 -18.62 29.26 -8.75
C ILE A 37 -18.02 30.51 -9.37
N ILE A 38 -16.70 30.66 -9.34
CA ILE A 38 -16.06 31.94 -9.71
C ILE A 38 -15.56 31.90 -11.15
N ILE A 39 -14.87 30.82 -11.54
CA ILE A 39 -14.09 30.78 -12.78
C ILE A 39 -14.94 30.22 -13.94
N LEU A 40 -15.68 29.13 -13.71
CA LEU A 40 -16.54 28.51 -14.73
C LEU A 40 -17.58 29.46 -15.36
N PRO A 41 -18.33 30.31 -14.64
CA PRO A 41 -19.31 31.19 -15.27
C PRO A 41 -18.68 32.26 -16.17
N GLU A 42 -17.46 32.71 -15.87
CA GLU A 42 -16.77 33.70 -16.69
C GLU A 42 -16.22 33.05 -17.97
N ILE A 43 -15.58 31.88 -17.83
CA ILE A 43 -15.02 31.13 -18.97
C ILE A 43 -16.13 30.69 -19.94
N THR A 44 -17.27 30.20 -19.42
CA THR A 44 -18.39 29.75 -20.26
C THR A 44 -19.01 30.90 -21.05
N ARG A 45 -19.04 32.12 -20.49
CA ARG A 45 -19.47 33.34 -21.21
C ARG A 45 -18.46 33.75 -22.30
N ILE A 46 -17.16 33.71 -22.02
CA ILE A 46 -16.12 34.13 -22.99
C ILE A 46 -16.03 33.16 -24.17
N LEU A 47 -16.06 31.84 -23.91
CA LEU A 47 -15.89 30.81 -24.95
C LEU A 47 -17.20 30.40 -25.62
N ASN A 48 -18.35 30.92 -25.15
CA ASN A 48 -19.70 30.59 -25.63
C ASN A 48 -20.04 29.07 -25.58
N MET A 49 -19.34 28.32 -24.73
CA MET A 49 -19.47 26.87 -24.57
C MET A 49 -20.17 26.54 -23.24
N MET A 50 -21.44 26.94 -23.12
CA MET A 50 -22.17 26.92 -21.84
C MET A 50 -22.35 25.52 -21.23
N ILE A 51 -22.41 24.48 -22.06
CA ILE A 51 -22.74 23.10 -21.62
C ILE A 51 -21.50 22.20 -21.55
N PHE A 52 -20.57 22.32 -22.51
CA PHE A 52 -19.42 21.42 -22.61
C PHE A 52 -18.43 21.57 -21.44
N ILE A 53 -18.16 22.80 -21.03
CA ILE A 53 -17.20 23.10 -19.97
C ILE A 53 -17.67 22.60 -18.58
N PRO A 54 -18.91 22.86 -18.12
CA PRO A 54 -19.36 22.31 -16.83
C PRO A 54 -19.46 20.77 -16.84
N ILE A 55 -19.86 20.15 -17.96
CA ILE A 55 -19.90 18.68 -18.07
C ILE A 55 -18.50 18.09 -17.90
N SER A 56 -17.50 18.61 -18.61
CA SER A 56 -16.12 18.12 -18.50
C SER A 56 -15.55 18.33 -17.09
N HIS A 57 -15.83 19.47 -16.45
CA HIS A 57 -15.45 19.70 -15.06
C HIS A 57 -16.06 18.67 -14.10
N CYS A 58 -17.36 18.38 -14.21
CA CYS A 58 -18.03 17.37 -13.40
C CYS A 58 -17.44 15.96 -13.62
N LEU A 59 -17.17 15.58 -14.87
CA LEU A 59 -16.57 14.28 -15.19
C LEU A 59 -15.17 14.13 -14.57
N LEU A 60 -14.32 15.15 -14.72
CA LEU A 60 -12.97 15.17 -14.14
C LEU A 60 -13.03 15.13 -12.61
N PHE A 61 -13.97 15.85 -12.00
CA PHE A 61 -14.17 15.86 -10.56
C PHE A 61 -14.60 14.48 -10.02
N ILE A 62 -15.53 13.81 -10.68
CA ILE A 62 -15.98 12.45 -10.31
C ILE A 62 -14.82 11.46 -10.45
N PHE A 63 -14.06 11.54 -11.54
CA PHE A 63 -12.88 10.69 -11.76
C PHE A 63 -11.83 10.92 -10.66
N LEU A 64 -11.54 12.17 -10.31
CA LEU A 64 -10.59 12.50 -9.25
C LEU A 64 -11.07 11.99 -7.89
N CYS A 65 -12.35 12.20 -7.54
CA CYS A 65 -12.93 11.66 -6.32
C CYS A 65 -12.82 10.13 -6.27
N SER A 66 -13.06 9.45 -7.39
CA SER A 66 -12.95 7.98 -7.48
C SER A 66 -11.53 7.50 -7.23
N ASN A 67 -10.53 8.15 -7.84
CA ASN A 67 -9.12 7.83 -7.60
C ASN A 67 -8.70 8.12 -6.15
N PHE A 68 -9.19 9.21 -5.58
CA PHE A 68 -8.88 9.56 -4.20
C PHE A 68 -9.52 8.58 -3.20
N LEU A 69 -10.76 8.15 -3.45
CA LEU A 69 -11.43 7.09 -2.70
C LEU A 69 -10.64 5.78 -2.82
N LEU A 70 -10.26 5.40 -4.04
CA LEU A 70 -9.45 4.20 -4.27
C LEU A 70 -8.15 4.26 -3.48
N ALA A 71 -7.40 5.35 -3.55
CA ALA A 71 -6.17 5.54 -2.79
C ALA A 71 -6.37 5.55 -1.26
N THR A 72 -7.54 6.01 -0.79
CA THR A 72 -7.87 6.06 0.65
C THR A 72 -8.25 4.68 1.19
N PHE A 73 -8.87 3.84 0.36
CA PHE A 73 -9.43 2.55 0.78
C PHE A 73 -8.66 1.33 0.28
N LEU A 74 -7.71 1.47 -0.66
CA LEU A 74 -6.86 0.36 -1.05
C LEU A 74 -5.90 0.00 0.07
N ASP A 75 -5.89 -1.28 0.40
CA ASP A 75 -4.89 -1.85 1.27
C ASP A 75 -3.50 -1.71 0.62
N PRO A 76 -2.46 -1.31 1.37
CA PRO A 76 -1.14 -1.09 0.82
C PRO A 76 -0.41 -2.37 0.40
N GLY A 77 -1.06 -3.54 0.36
CA GLY A 77 -0.45 -4.83 0.02
C GLY A 77 0.24 -5.49 1.22
N VAL A 78 -0.54 -5.89 2.23
CA VAL A 78 0.02 -6.54 3.42
C VAL A 78 0.50 -7.96 3.09
N TYR A 79 1.74 -8.25 3.47
CA TYR A 79 2.36 -9.56 3.23
C TYR A 79 1.68 -10.65 4.06
N GLU A 80 1.05 -11.63 3.40
CA GLU A 80 0.26 -12.67 4.07
C GLU A 80 1.14 -13.61 4.90
N GLN A 81 0.74 -13.84 6.15
CA GLN A 81 1.49 -14.64 7.11
C GLN A 81 1.49 -16.15 6.78
N SER A 82 0.68 -16.61 5.83
CA SER A 82 0.73 -17.98 5.27
C SER A 82 2.12 -18.28 4.69
N LEU A 83 2.69 -17.33 3.94
CA LEU A 83 4.04 -17.36 3.39
C LEU A 83 5.13 -17.33 4.47
N LYS A 84 4.85 -16.71 5.63
CA LYS A 84 5.77 -16.68 6.78
C LYS A 84 6.05 -18.09 7.31
N ASN A 85 5.02 -18.93 7.38
CA ASN A 85 5.15 -20.28 7.90
C ASN A 85 5.85 -21.18 6.89
N GLU A 86 5.46 -21.11 5.62
CA GLU A 86 6.08 -21.88 4.54
C GLU A 86 7.56 -21.51 4.34
N TYR A 87 7.87 -20.22 4.27
CA TYR A 87 9.25 -19.75 4.17
C TYR A 87 10.08 -20.15 5.39
N THR A 88 9.56 -19.97 6.60
CA THR A 88 10.25 -20.42 7.83
C THR A 88 10.45 -21.94 7.83
N HIS A 89 9.50 -22.70 7.29
CA HIS A 89 9.60 -24.15 7.19
C HIS A 89 10.66 -24.58 6.16
N ILE A 90 10.68 -23.97 4.96
CA ILE A 90 11.70 -24.20 3.91
C ILE A 90 13.09 -23.84 4.44
N ILE A 91 13.21 -22.70 5.12
CA ILE A 91 14.44 -22.22 5.75
C ILE A 91 14.91 -23.21 6.82
N ARG A 92 14.02 -23.71 7.68
CA ARG A 92 14.34 -24.65 8.77
C ARG A 92 14.61 -26.06 8.27
N SER A 93 14.00 -26.49 7.16
CA SER A 93 14.30 -27.77 6.52
C SER A 93 15.65 -27.75 5.80
N ALA A 94 16.04 -26.61 5.22
CA ALA A 94 17.36 -26.44 4.61
C ALA A 94 18.51 -26.34 5.65
N ASP A 95 18.20 -25.96 6.90
CA ASP A 95 19.18 -25.79 8.00
C ASP A 95 19.50 -27.11 8.73
N LYS A 96 18.89 -28.23 8.34
CA LYS A 96 19.11 -29.53 8.98
C LYS A 96 20.36 -30.27 8.48
N ASP A 97 21.05 -29.75 7.46
CA ASP A 97 22.24 -30.41 6.90
C ASP A 97 23.59 -29.81 7.37
N ASP A 98 23.62 -28.65 8.03
CA ASP A 98 24.89 -28.05 8.47
C ASP A 98 24.90 -27.65 9.95
N SER A 99 25.78 -28.31 10.68
CA SER A 99 25.98 -28.22 12.12
C SER A 99 26.82 -27.02 12.54
N HIS A 100 26.23 -25.86 12.89
CA HIS A 100 26.89 -24.87 13.77
C HIS A 100 25.89 -23.98 14.55
N PRO A 101 25.93 -23.96 15.89
CA PRO A 101 25.15 -23.05 16.72
C PRO A 101 25.94 -21.76 16.96
N TYR A 102 25.26 -20.61 16.99
CA TYR A 102 25.77 -19.29 17.41
C TYR A 102 26.28 -18.34 16.30
N SER A 103 25.36 -17.94 15.42
CA SER A 103 25.35 -16.59 14.84
C SER A 103 23.96 -16.34 14.29
N LEU A 104 23.24 -15.33 14.80
CA LEU A 104 21.94 -14.89 14.28
C LEU A 104 22.05 -14.74 12.76
N PRO A 105 21.34 -15.54 11.94
CA PRO A 105 21.78 -15.77 10.58
C PRO A 105 21.36 -14.57 9.73
N LEU A 106 22.33 -13.78 9.32
CA LEU A 106 22.30 -13.18 7.99
C LEU A 106 22.20 -14.35 7.01
N LYS A 107 20.97 -14.85 6.79
CA LYS A 107 20.77 -15.93 5.84
C LYS A 107 20.97 -15.32 4.45
N SER A 108 22.16 -15.50 3.91
CA SER A 108 22.50 -15.21 2.53
C SER A 108 21.77 -16.23 1.66
N VAL A 109 20.61 -15.88 1.12
CA VAL A 109 19.94 -16.73 0.13
C VAL A 109 20.52 -16.37 -1.23
N HIS A 110 21.08 -17.37 -1.91
CA HIS A 110 21.50 -17.23 -3.30
C HIS A 110 20.26 -17.16 -4.19
N ILE A 111 19.94 -15.97 -4.68
CA ILE A 111 18.90 -15.75 -5.69
C ILE A 111 19.66 -15.28 -6.94
N ASN A 112 19.59 -16.03 -8.05
CA ASN A 112 20.27 -15.73 -9.31
C ASN A 112 21.80 -15.52 -9.19
N GLY A 113 22.49 -16.32 -8.37
CA GLY A 113 23.95 -16.28 -8.26
C GLY A 113 24.53 -15.16 -7.37
N SER A 114 23.69 -14.26 -6.84
CA SER A 114 24.12 -13.23 -5.87
C SER A 114 23.66 -13.56 -4.45
N GLN A 115 24.57 -13.48 -3.47
CA GLN A 115 24.22 -13.59 -2.05
C GLN A 115 23.63 -12.26 -1.57
N ILE A 116 22.33 -12.24 -1.27
CA ILE A 116 21.68 -11.06 -0.69
C ILE A 116 21.38 -11.34 0.78
N ASN A 117 21.93 -10.48 1.64
CA ASN A 117 21.70 -10.53 3.08
C ASN A 117 20.29 -10.04 3.41
N MET A 118 19.44 -10.94 3.92
CA MET A 118 18.09 -10.57 4.36
C MET A 118 18.10 -9.91 5.73
N LYS A 119 17.31 -8.84 5.88
CA LYS A 119 17.14 -8.12 7.16
C LYS A 119 16.00 -8.72 7.97
N TYR A 120 16.20 -8.89 9.28
CA TYR A 120 15.18 -9.39 10.21
C TYR A 120 14.26 -8.26 10.70
N CYS A 121 12.95 -8.51 10.73
CA CYS A 121 11.97 -7.63 11.33
C CYS A 121 11.75 -8.00 12.81
N THR A 122 12.13 -7.14 13.76
CA THR A 122 11.95 -7.39 15.20
C THR A 122 10.48 -7.37 15.64
N THR A 123 9.68 -6.48 15.05
CA THR A 123 8.23 -6.34 15.32
C THR A 123 7.44 -7.51 14.76
N CYS A 124 7.62 -7.82 13.47
CA CYS A 124 6.87 -8.89 12.81
C CYS A 124 7.49 -10.29 13.00
N LYS A 125 8.71 -10.39 13.56
CA LYS A 125 9.45 -11.64 13.84
C LYS A 125 9.63 -12.58 12.63
N PHE A 126 10.19 -12.07 11.53
CA PHE A 126 10.60 -12.87 10.36
C PHE A 126 11.67 -12.17 9.51
N PHE A 127 12.32 -12.92 8.62
CA PHE A 127 13.24 -12.39 7.61
C PHE A 127 12.48 -11.80 6.42
N ARG A 128 12.78 -10.53 6.09
CA ARG A 128 12.08 -9.79 5.04
C ARG A 128 12.60 -10.19 3.64
N PRO A 129 11.72 -10.55 2.69
CA PRO A 129 12.07 -10.69 1.27
C PRO A 129 12.68 -9.39 0.69
N PRO A 130 13.47 -9.46 -0.40
CA PRO A 130 14.11 -8.31 -1.03
C PRO A 130 13.07 -7.46 -1.79
N ARG A 131 12.26 -6.71 -1.04
CA ARG A 131 11.30 -5.65 -1.44
C ARG A 131 10.34 -5.31 -0.29
N CYS A 132 10.25 -6.13 0.75
CA CYS A 132 9.35 -5.88 1.87
C CYS A 132 9.91 -4.83 2.86
N SER A 133 9.09 -3.85 3.21
CA SER A 133 9.42 -2.82 4.21
C SER A 133 8.43 -2.86 5.39
N HIS A 134 8.93 -2.60 6.61
CA HIS A 134 8.05 -2.50 7.77
C HIS A 134 7.50 -1.08 7.85
N CYS A 135 6.18 -0.97 7.82
CA CYS A 135 5.50 0.28 7.99
C CYS A 135 5.23 0.49 9.48
N SER A 136 5.92 1.44 10.12
CA SER A 136 5.65 1.83 11.51
C SER A 136 4.23 2.37 11.71
N ILE A 137 3.61 2.83 10.62
CA ILE A 137 2.26 3.37 10.62
C ILE A 137 1.21 2.26 10.69
N CYS A 138 1.36 1.21 9.88
CA CYS A 138 0.42 0.08 9.82
C CYS A 138 0.83 -1.07 10.77
N GLU A 139 1.99 -0.96 11.40
CA GLU A 139 2.62 -1.98 12.28
C GLU A 139 2.79 -3.36 11.61
N CYS A 140 2.79 -3.40 10.28
CA CYS A 140 2.94 -4.61 9.48
C CYS A 140 4.04 -4.45 8.41
N CYS A 141 4.55 -5.58 7.92
CA CYS A 141 5.41 -5.59 6.74
C CYS A 141 4.54 -5.56 5.47
N ILE A 142 4.88 -4.66 4.56
CA ILE A 142 4.16 -4.41 3.31
C ILE A 142 5.02 -4.91 2.16
N ASP A 143 4.38 -5.58 1.19
CA ASP A 143 5.00 -6.01 -0.06
C ASP A 143 4.63 -5.03 -1.18
N VAL A 144 5.65 -4.49 -1.86
CA VAL A 144 5.49 -3.53 -2.96
C VAL A 144 5.52 -4.19 -4.34
N SER A 145 5.46 -5.52 -4.41
CA SER A 145 5.60 -6.28 -5.66
C SER A 145 4.34 -6.94 -6.21
N GLN A 146 3.15 -6.50 -5.79
CA GLN A 146 1.87 -6.94 -6.37
C GLN A 146 1.41 -6.04 -7.53
#